data_AF-A0A6L4Z4K9-F1
#
_entry.id   AF-A0A6L4Z4K9-F1
#
_cell.length_a   1.000
_cell.length_b   1.000
_cell.length_c   1.000
_cell.angle_alpha   90.00
_cell.angle_beta   90.00
_cell.angle_gamma   90.00
#
_symmetry.space_group_name_H-M   'P 1'
#
loop_
_entity.id
_entity.type
_entity.pdbx_description
1 polymer ?
#
loop_
_entity_poly.entity_id
_entity_poly.type
_entity_poly.pdbx_seq_one_letter_code
_entity_poly.pdbx_strand_id
1 'polypeptide(L)'
;MNMKKIKTQKLVFFSMLLAVLLLLTSTSTTNTNHAKLINPTKDLAYIFKISDKLEGTGEMVLTLNKNKIKGTASGVGIACKRDINFLTNIEGTINYLNGDINVTVTGTGDPQGVIPLGKVVYQGPLKGSFVGSKIRLVGKVDIKGTVARYAGFKDKEDILIEIPYLVERS
;
A
#
# COMPACT_ATOMS: atom_id res chain seq x y z
N MET A 1 18.07 -56.89 -18.42
CA MET A 1 17.90 -55.90 -17.33
C MET A 1 17.57 -54.54 -17.95
N ASN A 2 16.32 -54.12 -17.84
CA ASN A 2 15.69 -53.10 -18.70
C ASN A 2 15.91 -51.66 -18.16
N MET A 3 17.18 -51.22 -18.11
CA MET A 3 17.55 -49.93 -17.50
C MET A 3 17.05 -48.69 -18.25
N LYS A 4 16.68 -48.82 -19.54
CA LYS A 4 16.10 -47.72 -20.32
C LYS A 4 14.62 -47.50 -20.02
N LYS A 5 13.81 -48.54 -19.83
CA LYS A 5 12.37 -48.41 -19.52
C LYS A 5 12.10 -47.73 -18.17
N ILE A 6 12.94 -48.01 -17.16
CA ILE A 6 12.77 -47.46 -15.80
C ILE A 6 13.04 -45.94 -15.77
N LYS A 7 13.97 -45.43 -16.60
CA LYS A 7 14.28 -43.99 -16.67
C LYS A 7 13.13 -43.21 -17.31
N THR A 8 12.54 -43.71 -18.40
CA THR A 8 11.45 -43.02 -19.09
C THR A 8 10.17 -42.99 -18.26
N GLN A 9 9.89 -44.07 -17.52
CA GLN A 9 8.69 -44.16 -16.67
C GLN A 9 8.78 -43.23 -15.45
N LYS A 10 9.97 -43.07 -14.85
CA LYS A 10 10.22 -42.10 -13.77
C LYS A 10 10.15 -40.64 -14.26
N LEU A 11 10.60 -40.36 -15.48
CA LEU A 11 10.57 -39.02 -16.06
C LEU A 11 9.12 -38.57 -16.33
N VAL A 12 8.28 -39.47 -16.85
CA VAL A 12 6.85 -39.19 -17.07
C VAL A 12 6.10 -39.02 -15.75
N PHE A 13 6.43 -39.80 -14.72
CA PHE A 13 5.84 -39.62 -13.39
C PHE A 13 6.23 -38.29 -12.75
N PHE A 14 7.50 -37.86 -12.89
CA PHE A 14 7.96 -36.56 -12.41
C PHE A 14 7.33 -35.39 -13.15
N SER A 15 7.14 -35.48 -14.48
CA SER A 15 6.48 -34.42 -15.24
C SER A 15 4.99 -34.31 -14.92
N MET A 16 4.32 -35.45 -14.66
CA MET A 16 2.92 -35.47 -14.24
C MET A 16 2.75 -34.91 -12.83
N LEU A 17 3.65 -35.26 -11.90
CA LEU A 17 3.66 -34.74 -10.54
C LEU A 17 3.94 -33.22 -10.52
N LEU A 18 4.84 -32.73 -11.37
CA LEU A 18 5.12 -31.30 -11.50
C LEU A 18 3.94 -30.53 -12.10
N ALA A 19 3.23 -31.11 -13.08
CA ALA A 19 2.01 -30.52 -13.63
C ALA A 19 0.86 -30.50 -12.61
N VAL A 20 0.70 -31.55 -11.80
CA VAL A 20 -0.27 -31.61 -10.70
C VAL A 20 0.11 -30.63 -9.59
N LEU A 21 1.41 -30.44 -9.31
CA LEU A 21 1.89 -29.45 -8.35
C LEU A 21 1.67 -28.01 -8.85
N LEU A 22 1.82 -27.75 -10.15
CA LEU A 22 1.47 -26.48 -10.80
C LEU A 22 -0.05 -26.20 -10.80
N LEU A 23 -0.87 -27.25 -10.90
CA LEU A 23 -2.35 -27.17 -10.77
C LEU A 23 -2.80 -27.00 -9.31
N LEU A 24 -2.01 -27.47 -8.32
CA LEU A 24 -2.25 -27.28 -6.89
C LEU A 24 -1.71 -25.94 -6.37
N THR A 25 -0.73 -25.33 -7.04
CA THR A 25 -0.23 -23.97 -6.75
C THR A 25 -0.91 -22.87 -7.56
N SER A 26 -1.76 -23.21 -8.53
CA SER A 26 -2.88 -22.35 -8.88
C SER A 26 -3.89 -22.43 -7.75
N THR A 27 -3.53 -21.89 -6.58
CA THR A 27 -4.53 -21.34 -5.69
C THR A 27 -5.30 -20.36 -6.56
N SER A 28 -6.49 -20.81 -6.97
CA SER A 28 -7.57 -19.93 -7.34
C SER A 28 -7.61 -18.90 -6.21
N THR A 29 -6.97 -17.75 -6.42
CA THR A 29 -7.34 -16.52 -5.74
C THR A 29 -8.79 -16.39 -6.09
N THR A 30 -9.65 -16.86 -5.19
CA THR A 30 -11.08 -16.66 -5.25
C THR A 30 -11.24 -15.20 -5.53
N ASN A 31 -11.60 -14.88 -6.76
CA ASN A 31 -11.83 -13.53 -7.22
C ASN A 31 -13.19 -13.14 -6.64
N THR A 32 -13.23 -13.01 -5.31
CA THR A 32 -14.34 -12.43 -4.58
C THR A 32 -14.44 -11.02 -5.09
N ASN A 33 -15.45 -10.74 -5.91
CA ASN A 33 -15.77 -9.41 -6.44
C ASN A 33 -15.44 -8.31 -5.41
N HIS A 34 -14.22 -7.76 -5.48
CA HIS A 34 -13.72 -6.75 -4.54
C HIS A 34 -14.49 -5.42 -4.71
N ALA A 35 -15.36 -5.33 -5.73
CA ALA A 35 -16.25 -4.22 -6.03
C ALA A 35 -17.31 -3.94 -4.96
N LYS A 36 -17.59 -4.86 -4.04
CA LYS A 36 -18.51 -4.63 -2.90
C LYS A 36 -17.81 -4.23 -1.59
N LEU A 37 -16.48 -4.22 -1.54
CA LEU A 37 -15.72 -4.23 -0.29
C LEU A 37 -15.33 -2.85 0.26
N ILE A 38 -15.60 -1.76 -0.46
CA ILE A 38 -15.29 -0.41 0.03
C ILE A 38 -16.53 0.45 -0.17
N ASN A 39 -17.36 0.55 0.86
CA ASN A 39 -18.25 1.69 1.03
C ASN A 39 -17.57 2.58 2.08
N PRO A 40 -16.67 3.48 1.67
CA PRO A 40 -15.91 4.25 2.64
C PRO A 40 -16.86 5.29 3.23
N THR A 41 -17.52 4.89 4.31
CA THR A 41 -18.12 5.81 5.27
C THR A 41 -17.00 6.57 5.99
N LYS A 42 -17.30 7.82 6.33
CA LYS A 42 -16.35 8.85 6.77
C LYS A 42 -15.50 8.40 7.97
N ASP A 43 -14.29 8.98 8.03
CA ASP A 43 -13.34 8.98 9.15
C ASP A 43 -12.75 7.59 9.50
N LEU A 44 -11.83 7.13 8.64
CA LEU A 44 -11.04 5.92 8.86
C LEU A 44 -9.72 6.28 9.55
N ALA A 45 -9.41 5.65 10.69
CA ALA A 45 -8.07 5.74 11.27
C ALA A 45 -7.05 5.15 10.31
N TYR A 46 -5.82 5.68 10.24
CA TYR A 46 -4.78 5.11 9.38
C TYR A 46 -3.39 5.21 10.02
N ILE A 47 -2.50 4.33 9.56
CA ILE A 47 -1.08 4.36 9.90
C ILE A 47 -0.31 4.85 8.67
N PHE A 48 0.65 5.72 8.91
CA PHE A 48 1.46 6.36 7.89
C PHE A 48 2.94 6.27 8.25
N LYS A 49 3.76 5.84 7.29
CA LYS A 49 5.20 5.71 7.48
C LYS A 49 5.96 6.11 6.22
N ILE A 50 6.90 7.04 6.35
CA ILE A 50 7.92 7.32 5.33
C ILE A 50 9.26 6.86 5.88
N SER A 51 9.78 5.77 5.30
CA SER A 51 11.07 5.19 5.70
C SER A 51 11.09 4.86 7.20
N ASP A 52 12.26 4.91 7.82
CA ASP A 52 12.47 4.86 9.27
C ASP A 52 12.37 6.24 9.95
N LYS A 53 12.16 7.32 9.17
CA LYS A 53 12.35 8.71 9.61
C LYS A 53 11.07 9.41 10.05
N LEU A 54 9.93 8.96 9.55
CA LEU A 54 8.62 9.47 9.93
C LEU A 54 7.64 8.32 10.05
N GLU A 55 7.07 8.22 11.24
CA GLU A 55 5.95 7.34 11.54
C GLU A 55 4.89 8.15 12.26
N GLY A 56 3.64 7.95 11.87
CA GLY A 56 2.52 8.72 12.40
C GLY A 56 1.20 8.02 12.19
N THR A 57 0.19 8.60 12.82
CA THR A 57 -1.19 8.13 12.77
C THR A 57 -2.12 9.32 12.61
N GLY A 58 -3.34 9.05 12.18
CA GLY A 58 -4.37 10.07 12.14
C GLY A 58 -5.66 9.57 11.53
N GLU A 59 -6.42 10.51 10.98
CA GLU A 59 -7.72 10.28 10.37
C GLU A 59 -7.67 10.51 8.87
N MET A 60 -8.37 9.65 8.13
CA MET A 60 -8.47 9.72 6.70
C MET A 60 -9.92 9.64 6.26
N VAL A 61 -10.31 10.59 5.43
CA VAL A 61 -11.57 10.53 4.69
C VAL A 61 -11.25 9.97 3.33
N LEU A 62 -11.75 8.77 3.03
CA LEU A 62 -11.68 8.17 1.70
C LEU A 62 -13.07 8.21 1.06
N THR A 63 -13.11 8.38 -0.26
CA THR A 63 -14.33 8.30 -1.06
C THR A 63 -14.03 7.42 -2.25
N LEU A 64 -14.92 6.48 -2.52
CA LEU A 64 -14.88 5.62 -3.69
C LEU A 64 -16.11 5.92 -4.55
N ASN A 65 -15.89 6.42 -5.76
CA ASN A 65 -16.95 6.62 -6.73
C ASN A 65 -16.64 5.83 -8.00
N LYS A 66 -17.50 4.86 -8.33
CA LYS A 66 -17.22 3.83 -9.34
C LYS A 66 -15.88 3.18 -9.02
N ASN A 67 -14.88 3.30 -9.88
CA ASN A 67 -13.54 2.76 -9.67
C ASN A 67 -12.52 3.80 -9.18
N LYS A 68 -12.94 5.05 -8.89
CA LYS A 68 -12.04 6.14 -8.52
C LYS A 68 -11.97 6.32 -7.00
N ILE A 69 -10.75 6.29 -6.47
CA ILE A 69 -10.43 6.62 -5.09
C ILE A 69 -10.04 8.08 -5.02
N LYS A 70 -10.60 8.79 -4.05
CA LYS A 70 -10.09 10.08 -3.59
C LYS A 70 -10.08 10.09 -2.07
N GLY A 71 -9.05 10.62 -1.45
CA GLY A 71 -9.03 10.75 -0.01
C GLY A 71 -8.08 11.83 0.47
N THR A 72 -8.33 12.29 1.67
CA THR A 72 -7.48 13.23 2.40
C THR A 72 -7.23 12.65 3.77
N ALA A 73 -5.97 12.59 4.17
CA ALA A 73 -5.50 12.05 5.42
C ALA A 73 -4.75 13.15 6.18
N SER A 74 -5.09 13.38 7.44
CA SER A 74 -4.36 14.29 8.32
C SER A 74 -3.88 13.54 9.55
N GLY A 75 -2.82 14.01 10.20
CA GLY A 75 -2.31 13.32 11.37
C GLY A 75 -1.10 13.99 11.97
N VAL A 76 -0.58 13.35 13.01
CA VAL A 76 0.66 13.74 13.68
C VAL A 76 1.62 12.56 13.60
N GLY A 77 2.83 12.84 13.13
CA GLY A 77 3.92 11.88 13.12
C GLY A 77 5.14 12.46 13.79
N ILE A 78 6.13 11.63 14.06
CA ILE A 78 7.38 12.05 14.69
C ILE A 78 8.50 11.93 13.67
N ALA A 79 9.22 13.02 13.42
CA ALA A 79 10.52 12.97 12.74
C ALA A 79 11.53 13.80 13.52
N CYS A 80 12.75 13.27 13.68
CA CYS A 80 13.83 13.94 14.41
C CYS A 80 13.42 14.49 15.79
N LYS A 81 12.63 13.70 16.54
CA LYS A 81 12.10 14.06 17.87
C LYS A 81 11.20 15.30 17.89
N ARG A 82 10.60 15.64 16.75
CA ARG A 82 9.59 16.69 16.63
C ARG A 82 8.31 16.14 16.05
N ASP A 83 7.21 16.66 16.56
CA ASP A 83 5.89 16.41 16.00
C ASP A 83 5.77 17.13 14.65
N ILE A 84 5.27 16.39 13.67
CA ILE A 84 5.00 16.87 12.32
C ILE A 84 3.52 16.66 12.05
N ASN A 85 2.81 17.76 11.81
CA ASN A 85 1.45 17.71 11.29
C ASN A 85 1.54 17.40 9.81
N PHE A 86 0.98 16.27 9.41
CA PHE A 86 0.97 15.90 8.01
C PHE A 86 -0.42 15.95 7.41
N LEU A 87 -0.46 16.30 6.13
CA LEU A 87 -1.64 16.31 5.28
C LEU A 87 -1.30 15.58 3.99
N THR A 88 -2.08 14.56 3.68
CA THR A 88 -1.88 13.65 2.55
C THR A 88 -3.13 13.66 1.69
N ASN A 89 -3.00 13.89 0.40
CA ASN A 89 -4.04 13.61 -0.57
C ASN A 89 -3.70 12.31 -1.31
N ILE A 90 -4.73 11.50 -1.54
CA ILE A 90 -4.67 10.23 -2.23
C ILE A 90 -5.67 10.30 -3.38
N GLU A 91 -5.22 10.05 -4.60
CA GLU A 91 -6.10 9.96 -5.76
C GLU A 91 -5.69 8.76 -6.62
N GLY A 92 -6.66 7.98 -7.10
CA GLY A 92 -6.33 6.82 -7.92
C GLY A 92 -7.52 5.99 -8.33
N THR A 93 -7.24 4.73 -8.66
CA THR A 93 -8.23 3.81 -9.20
C THR A 93 -8.06 2.40 -8.66
N ILE A 94 -9.18 1.69 -8.55
CA ILE A 94 -9.24 0.24 -8.25
C ILE A 94 -9.62 -0.49 -9.53
N ASN A 95 -8.85 -1.52 -9.88
CA ASN A 95 -9.26 -2.48 -10.89
C ASN A 95 -10.06 -3.61 -10.22
N TYR A 96 -11.37 -3.62 -10.44
CA TYR A 96 -12.27 -4.60 -9.84
C TYR A 96 -12.10 -6.03 -10.35
N LEU A 97 -11.42 -6.22 -11.49
CA LEU A 97 -11.22 -7.55 -12.07
C LEU A 97 -10.10 -8.33 -11.38
N ASN A 98 -9.08 -7.64 -10.85
CA ASN A 98 -7.90 -8.26 -10.26
C ASN A 98 -7.58 -7.74 -8.85
N GLY A 99 -8.32 -6.75 -8.35
CA GLY A 99 -8.11 -6.17 -7.03
C GLY A 99 -6.94 -5.19 -6.93
N ASP A 100 -6.27 -4.88 -8.05
CA ASP A 100 -5.15 -3.93 -8.06
C ASP A 100 -5.64 -2.53 -7.72
N ILE A 101 -4.92 -1.86 -6.83
CA ILE A 101 -5.15 -0.46 -6.49
C ILE A 101 -3.93 0.33 -6.98
N ASN A 102 -4.15 1.38 -7.76
CA ASN A 102 -3.07 2.28 -8.19
C ASN A 102 -3.45 3.70 -7.78
N VAL A 103 -2.62 4.34 -6.96
CA VAL A 103 -2.87 5.69 -6.47
C VAL A 103 -1.63 6.55 -6.65
N THR A 104 -1.85 7.85 -6.71
CA THR A 104 -0.83 8.87 -6.50
C THR A 104 -1.10 9.50 -5.15
N VAL A 105 -0.04 9.66 -4.36
CA VAL A 105 -0.09 10.43 -3.12
C VAL A 105 0.67 11.72 -3.29
N THR A 106 0.15 12.78 -2.68
CA THR A 106 0.84 14.05 -2.49
C THR A 106 0.62 14.47 -1.06
N GLY A 107 1.66 14.84 -0.33
CA GLY A 107 1.46 15.34 1.01
C GLY A 107 2.50 16.33 1.47
N THR A 108 2.17 16.98 2.57
CA THR A 108 3.00 17.97 3.24
C THR A 108 3.10 17.63 4.72
N GLY A 109 4.29 17.76 5.30
CA GLY A 109 4.54 17.67 6.73
C GLY A 109 5.06 19.01 7.26
N ASP A 110 4.37 19.57 8.24
CA ASP A 110 4.72 20.83 8.89
C ASP A 110 5.20 20.55 10.33
N PRO A 111 6.48 20.79 10.64
CA PRO A 111 7.00 20.61 12.00
C PRO A 111 6.36 21.59 12.97
N GLN A 112 5.94 21.13 14.14
CA GLN A 112 5.46 22.01 15.20
C GLN A 112 6.64 22.74 15.90
N GLY A 113 6.49 24.06 16.15
CA GLY A 113 7.47 24.87 16.90
C GLY A 113 7.67 26.32 16.41
N VAL A 114 8.51 27.09 17.12
CA VAL A 114 8.61 28.57 17.05
C VAL A 114 9.35 29.12 15.81
N ILE A 115 9.92 28.28 14.94
CA ILE A 115 10.67 28.73 13.77
C ILE A 115 10.07 28.09 12.51
N PRO A 116 9.76 28.86 11.44
CA PRO A 116 9.33 28.29 10.17
C PRO A 116 10.52 27.57 9.53
N LEU A 117 10.68 26.29 9.87
CA LEU A 117 11.75 25.45 9.32
C LEU A 117 11.48 25.10 7.84
N GLY A 118 10.27 25.35 7.35
CA GLY A 118 9.78 24.95 6.04
C GLY A 118 8.96 23.66 6.13
N LYS A 119 8.45 23.18 4.99
CA LYS A 119 7.61 21.97 4.93
C LYS A 119 8.38 20.81 4.31
N VAL A 120 8.12 19.59 4.78
CA VAL A 120 8.41 18.37 4.02
C VAL A 120 7.31 18.23 2.99
N VAL A 121 7.65 18.03 1.72
CA VAL A 121 6.69 17.75 0.65
C VAL A 121 7.04 16.40 0.05
N TYR A 122 6.05 15.56 -0.20
CA TYR A 122 6.27 14.27 -0.83
C TYR A 122 5.22 13.99 -1.90
N GLN A 123 5.63 13.29 -2.95
CA GLN A 123 4.74 12.89 -4.02
C GLN A 123 5.22 11.60 -4.67
N GLY A 124 4.30 10.70 -5.01
CA GLY A 124 4.67 9.53 -5.79
C GLY A 124 3.54 8.54 -6.03
N PRO A 125 3.76 7.59 -6.95
CA PRO A 125 2.82 6.52 -7.22
C PRO A 125 2.93 5.43 -6.15
N LEU A 126 1.79 4.97 -5.64
CA LEU A 126 1.70 3.80 -4.78
C LEU A 126 0.87 2.71 -5.47
N LYS A 127 1.27 1.47 -5.21
CA LYS A 127 0.45 0.29 -5.49
C LYS A 127 -0.20 -0.15 -4.21
N GLY A 128 -1.48 -0.48 -4.30
CA GLY A 128 -2.28 -0.95 -3.20
C GLY A 128 -2.77 -2.36 -3.39
N SER A 129 -2.99 -3.03 -2.27
CA SER A 129 -3.54 -4.37 -2.18
C SER A 129 -4.38 -4.53 -0.93
N PHE A 130 -5.36 -5.42 -0.97
CA PHE A 130 -6.11 -5.83 0.21
C PHE A 130 -5.31 -6.87 1.01
N VAL A 131 -5.06 -6.59 2.29
CA VAL A 131 -4.33 -7.47 3.22
C VAL A 131 -5.19 -7.65 4.47
N GLY A 132 -5.88 -8.78 4.58
CA GLY A 132 -6.83 -9.02 5.67
C GLY A 132 -7.98 -8.03 5.65
N SER A 133 -8.10 -7.21 6.69
CA SER A 133 -9.07 -6.12 6.81
C SER A 133 -8.46 -4.73 6.55
N LYS A 134 -7.31 -4.67 5.88
CA LYS A 134 -6.59 -3.41 5.60
C LYS A 134 -6.30 -3.23 4.11
N ILE A 135 -6.47 -2.01 3.61
CA ILE A 135 -5.87 -1.58 2.35
C ILE A 135 -4.45 -1.15 2.69
N ARG A 136 -3.49 -1.79 2.04
CA ARG A 136 -2.07 -1.48 2.18
C ARG A 136 -1.59 -0.80 0.91
N LEU A 137 -1.14 0.45 1.00
CA LEU A 137 -0.56 1.21 -0.10
C LEU A 137 0.95 1.34 0.11
N VAL A 138 1.74 0.94 -0.89
CA VAL A 138 3.20 0.96 -0.83
C VAL A 138 3.80 1.53 -2.11
N GLY A 139 4.91 2.25 -1.97
CA GLY A 139 5.62 2.79 -3.13
C GLY A 139 6.82 3.62 -2.72
N LYS A 140 7.37 4.34 -3.71
CA LYS A 140 8.44 5.31 -3.50
C LYS A 140 7.92 6.69 -3.81
N VAL A 141 8.16 7.63 -2.92
CA VAL A 141 7.81 9.04 -3.08
C VAL A 141 9.07 9.88 -3.22
N ASP A 142 9.01 10.85 -4.10
CA ASP A 142 10.01 11.90 -4.16
C ASP A 142 9.77 12.85 -2.98
N ILE A 143 10.81 13.14 -2.20
CA ILE A 143 10.77 14.01 -1.04
C ILE A 143 11.48 15.33 -1.38
N LYS A 144 10.86 16.44 -0.98
CA LYS A 144 11.39 17.79 -1.15
C LYS A 144 11.20 18.61 0.12
N GLY A 145 11.92 19.72 0.18
CA GLY A 145 11.85 20.69 1.28
C GLY A 145 13.09 20.68 2.15
N THR A 146 13.47 21.87 2.62
CA THR A 146 14.71 22.08 3.39
C THR A 146 14.69 21.28 4.71
N VAL A 147 13.54 21.20 5.38
CA VAL A 147 13.35 20.37 6.58
C VAL A 147 13.59 18.91 6.31
N ALA A 148 13.14 18.41 5.15
CA ALA A 148 13.30 16.99 4.85
C ALA A 148 14.78 16.60 4.83
N ARG A 149 15.63 17.46 4.27
CA ARG A 149 17.09 17.25 4.29
C ARG A 149 17.67 17.31 5.71
N TYR A 150 17.25 18.27 6.53
CA TYR A 150 17.67 18.32 7.94
C TYR A 150 17.20 17.11 8.74
N ALA A 151 16.05 16.56 8.40
CA ALA A 151 15.52 15.34 8.99
C ALA A 151 16.15 14.06 8.41
N GLY A 152 17.13 14.20 7.50
CA GLY A 152 17.88 13.10 6.93
C GLY A 152 17.15 12.34 5.83
N PHE A 153 16.00 12.82 5.33
CA PHE A 153 15.31 12.19 4.21
C PHE A 153 16.18 12.25 2.95
N LYS A 154 16.17 11.15 2.20
CA LYS A 154 16.68 11.12 0.84
C LYS A 154 15.68 11.79 -0.10
N ASP A 155 16.14 12.16 -1.30
CA ASP A 155 15.27 12.72 -2.35
C ASP A 155 14.17 11.72 -2.78
N LYS A 156 14.34 10.43 -2.50
CA LYS A 156 13.34 9.39 -2.75
C LYS A 156 13.30 8.40 -1.59
N GLU A 157 12.12 8.20 -1.02
CA GLU A 157 11.92 7.37 0.17
C GLU A 157 10.77 6.39 -0.01
N ASP A 158 10.85 5.25 0.66
CA ASP A 158 9.76 4.29 0.70
C ASP A 158 8.65 4.81 1.60
N ILE A 159 7.40 4.60 1.18
CA ILE A 159 6.21 4.98 1.94
C ILE A 159 5.26 3.81 2.08
N LEU A 160 4.63 3.73 3.25
CA LEU A 160 3.60 2.79 3.60
C LEU A 160 2.41 3.54 4.19
N ILE A 161 1.22 3.25 3.68
CA ILE A 161 -0.05 3.70 4.25
C ILE A 161 -0.92 2.46 4.49
N GLU A 162 -1.39 2.27 5.72
CA GLU A 162 -2.32 1.21 6.07
C GLU A 162 -3.65 1.79 6.54
N ILE A 163 -4.72 1.36 5.88
CA ILE A 163 -6.07 1.84 6.10
C ILE A 163 -6.94 0.63 6.46
N PRO A 164 -7.46 0.51 7.69
CA PRO A 164 -8.46 -0.47 8.03
C PRO A 164 -9.75 -0.16 7.25
N TYR A 165 -10.40 -1.19 6.73
CA TYR A 165 -11.71 -1.09 6.13
C TYR A 165 -12.63 -2.15 6.73
N LEU A 166 -13.91 -1.82 6.85
CA LEU A 166 -14.92 -2.76 7.29
C LEU A 166 -15.41 -3.53 6.07
N VAL A 167 -15.31 -4.87 6.15
CA VAL A 167 -16.03 -5.75 5.23
C VAL A 167 -17.47 -5.79 5.73
N GLU A 168 -18.39 -5.12 5.06
CA GLU A 168 -19.82 -5.41 5.28
C GLU A 168 -20.06 -6.86 4.85
N ARG A 169 -20.22 -7.75 5.83
CA ARG A 169 -20.72 -9.10 5.59
C ARG A 169 -22.22 -8.99 5.36
N SER A 170 -22.63 -9.00 4.10
CA SER A 170 -24.02 -9.22 3.69
C SER A 170 -24.46 -10.63 4.02
#